data_AF-A0A935XXZ9-F1
#
_entry.id   AF-A0A935XXZ9-F1
#
_cell.length_a   1.000
_cell.length_b   1.000
_cell.length_c   1.000
_cell.angle_alpha   90.00
_cell.angle_beta   90.00
_cell.angle_gamma   90.00
#
_symmetry.space_group_name_H-M   'P 1'
#
loop_
_entity.id
_entity.type
_entity.pdbx_description
1 polymer ?
#
loop_
_entity_poly.entity_id
_entity_poly.type
_entity_poly.pdbx_seq_one_letter_code
_entity_poly.pdbx_strand_id
1 'polypeptide(L)'
;MRRAQVRRLWSKLESQQERVQRLQRTMLAASTDNQQLAAKSRQAGQIGLLEQLIVNRQALDAERDLIEALADYHTTRIELENAAGWSQEGTAR
;
A
#
# COMPACT_ATOMS: atom_id res chain seq x y z
N MET A 1 -11.02 29.59 3.34
CA MET A 1 -11.37 28.16 3.27
C MET A 1 -10.41 27.34 2.41
N ARG A 2 -10.09 27.74 1.16
CA ARG A 2 -9.20 27.01 0.24
C ARG A 2 -7.80 26.65 0.80
N ARG A 3 -7.10 27.59 1.44
CA ARG A 3 -5.78 27.33 2.08
C ARG A 3 -5.82 26.31 3.23
N ALA A 4 -6.95 26.17 3.92
CA ALA A 4 -7.10 25.20 5.00
C ALA A 4 -7.36 23.80 4.44
N GLN A 5 -8.13 23.69 3.34
CA GLN A 5 -8.38 22.45 2.63
C GLN A 5 -7.08 21.88 2.01
N VAL A 6 -6.30 22.71 1.31
CA VAL A 6 -5.01 22.29 0.72
C VAL A 6 -4.06 21.76 1.79
N ARG A 7 -3.91 22.47 2.92
CA ARG A 7 -3.06 22.01 4.05
C ARG A 7 -3.52 20.67 4.63
N ARG A 8 -4.83 20.47 4.76
CA ARG A 8 -5.39 19.22 5.28
C ARG A 8 -5.13 18.05 4.33
N LEU A 9 -5.33 18.25 3.03
CA LEU A 9 -5.07 17.25 1.99
C LEU A 9 -3.57 16.90 1.91
N TRP A 10 -2.70 17.89 2.07
CA TRP A 10 -1.25 17.67 2.12
C TRP A 10 -0.84 16.77 3.29
N SER A 11 -1.29 17.09 4.51
CA SER A 11 -1.00 16.27 5.70
C SER A 11 -1.54 14.84 5.58
N LYS A 12 -2.73 14.67 4.99
CA LYS A 12 -3.30 13.35 4.69
C LYS A 12 -2.44 12.59 3.69
N LEU A 13 -2.00 13.24 2.61
CA LEU A 13 -1.17 12.63 1.58
C LEU A 13 0.18 12.15 2.12
N GLU A 14 0.82 12.95 2.98
CA GLU A 14 2.07 12.59 3.67
C GLU A 14 1.89 11.34 4.55
N SER A 15 0.82 11.32 5.36
CA SER A 15 0.50 10.16 6.20
C SER A 15 0.22 8.89 5.39
N GLN A 16 -0.45 9.04 4.23
CA GLN A 16 -0.71 7.93 3.31
C GLN A 16 0.57 7.45 2.61
N GLN A 17 1.45 8.37 2.23
CA GLN A 17 2.76 8.03 1.65
C GLN A 17 3.60 7.21 2.62
N GLU A 18 3.64 7.61 3.89
CA GLU A 18 4.32 6.82 4.92
C GLU A 18 3.70 5.43 5.09
N ARG A 19 2.36 5.34 5.10
CA ARG A 19 1.66 4.05 5.18
C ARG A 19 2.04 3.14 4.01
N VAL A 20 2.03 3.65 2.78
CA VAL A 20 2.46 2.90 1.59
C VAL A 20 3.90 2.39 1.74
N GLN A 21 4.83 3.25 2.17
CA GLN A 21 6.23 2.86 2.36
C GLN A 21 6.39 1.78 3.44
N ARG A 22 5.65 1.86 4.54
CA ARG A 22 5.67 0.84 5.59
C ARG A 22 5.12 -0.50 5.10
N LEU A 23 4.01 -0.49 4.37
CA LEU A 23 3.41 -1.71 3.79
C LEU A 23 4.39 -2.39 2.81
N GLN A 24 5.05 -1.62 1.95
CA GLN A 24 6.04 -2.15 1.00
C GLN A 24 7.28 -2.73 1.69
N ARG A 25 7.86 -2.00 2.65
CA ARG A 25 9.14 -2.39 3.27
C ARG A 25 9.01 -3.51 4.28
N THR A 26 7.90 -3.55 5.01
CA THR A 26 7.75 -4.48 6.14
C THR A 26 6.80 -5.61 5.80
N MET A 27 5.56 -5.30 5.41
CA MET A 27 4.52 -6.34 5.30
C MET A 27 4.67 -7.19 4.04
N LEU A 28 4.88 -6.56 2.88
CA LEU A 28 5.06 -7.32 1.63
C LEU A 28 6.34 -8.17 1.65
N ALA A 29 7.44 -7.60 2.15
CA ALA A 29 8.70 -8.31 2.31
C ALA A 29 8.57 -9.50 3.26
N ALA A 30 8.05 -9.28 4.48
CA ALA A 30 7.88 -10.36 5.46
C ALA A 30 6.92 -11.45 4.95
N SER A 31 5.87 -11.08 4.21
CA SER A 31 4.96 -12.07 3.66
C SER A 31 5.59 -12.91 2.56
N THR A 32 6.44 -12.31 1.73
CA THR A 32 7.21 -13.04 0.70
C THR A 32 8.15 -14.05 1.37
N ASP A 33 8.87 -13.61 2.40
CA ASP A 33 9.77 -14.49 3.16
C ASP A 33 9.01 -15.64 3.82
N ASN A 34 7.86 -15.35 4.43
CA ASN A 34 7.01 -16.36 5.06
C ASN A 34 6.50 -17.39 4.05
N GLN A 35 6.10 -16.98 2.83
CA GLN A 35 5.70 -17.93 1.78
C GLN A 35 6.83 -18.85 1.38
N GLN A 36 8.05 -18.33 1.22
CA GLN A 36 9.23 -19.14 0.89
C GLN A 36 9.56 -20.13 2.02
N LEU A 37 9.48 -19.70 3.27
CA LEU A 37 9.71 -20.55 4.44
C LEU A 37 8.64 -21.65 4.53
N ALA A 38 7.36 -21.30 4.38
CA ALA A 38 6.26 -22.26 4.40
C ALA A 38 6.39 -23.31 3.29
N ALA A 39 6.80 -22.91 2.08
CA ALA A 39 7.05 -23.84 0.98
C ALA A 39 8.17 -24.83 1.30
N LYS A 40 9.28 -24.36 1.88
CA LYS A 40 10.40 -25.22 2.32
C LYS A 40 9.98 -26.17 3.44
N SER A 41 9.27 -25.67 4.44
CA SER A 41 8.76 -26.48 5.57
C SER A 41 7.75 -27.53 5.12
N ARG A 42 6.87 -27.22 4.15
CA ARG A 42 5.97 -28.20 3.51
C ARG A 42 6.74 -29.31 2.83
N GLN A 43 7.74 -28.96 2.01
CA GLN A 43 8.57 -29.94 1.32
C GLN A 43 9.32 -30.85 2.30
N ALA A 44 9.72 -30.30 3.45
CA ALA A 44 10.34 -31.05 4.54
C ALA A 44 9.33 -31.84 5.41
N GLY A 45 8.02 -31.75 5.14
CA GLY A 45 6.96 -32.41 5.92
C GLY A 45 6.73 -31.80 7.31
N GLN A 46 7.27 -30.61 7.59
CA GLN A 46 7.19 -29.94 8.90
C GLN A 46 5.85 -29.23 9.12
N ILE A 47 5.18 -28.82 8.05
CA ILE A 47 3.84 -28.23 8.10
C ILE A 47 2.94 -28.88 7.05
N GLY A 48 1.65 -28.92 7.34
CA GLY A 48 0.61 -29.48 6.49
C GLY A 48 0.02 -28.48 5.49
N LEU A 49 -0.97 -28.95 4.72
CA LEU A 49 -1.59 -28.16 3.65
C LEU A 49 -2.24 -26.87 4.16
N LEU A 50 -2.96 -26.97 5.29
CA LEU A 50 -3.68 -25.87 5.90
C LEU A 50 -2.75 -24.72 6.31
N GLU A 51 -1.62 -25.03 6.92
CA GLU A 51 -0.65 -24.02 7.37
C GLU A 51 -0.07 -23.23 6.19
N GLN A 52 0.27 -23.89 5.07
CA GLN A 52 0.69 -23.18 3.85
C GLN A 52 -0.44 -22.31 3.28
N LEU A 53 -1.69 -22.77 3.32
CA LEU A 53 -2.83 -21.98 2.81
C LEU A 53 -3.04 -20.71 3.63
N ILE A 54 -2.83 -20.76 4.95
CA ILE A 54 -2.90 -19.59 5.82
C ILE A 54 -1.82 -18.57 5.44
N VAL A 55 -0.58 -19.01 5.25
CA VAL A 55 0.52 -18.13 4.84
C VAL A 55 0.28 -17.52 3.46
N ASN A 56 -0.22 -18.30 2.50
CA ASN A 56 -0.59 -17.79 1.18
C ASN A 56 -1.69 -16.73 1.26
N ARG A 57 -2.70 -16.94 2.11
CA ARG A 57 -3.77 -15.96 2.32
C ARG A 57 -3.22 -14.67 2.91
N GLN A 58 -2.32 -14.75 3.89
CA GLN A 58 -1.68 -13.57 4.48
C GLN A 58 -0.91 -12.75 3.45
N ALA A 59 -0.28 -13.40 2.46
CA ALA A 59 0.36 -12.70 1.35
C ALA A 59 -0.63 -11.95 0.46
N LEU A 60 -1.72 -12.62 0.08
CA LEU A 60 -2.78 -11.98 -0.70
C LEU A 60 -3.43 -10.82 0.08
N ASP A 61 -3.64 -10.97 1.39
CA ASP A 61 -4.15 -9.91 2.24
C ASP A 61 -3.16 -8.72 2.31
N ALA A 62 -1.85 -8.97 2.45
CA ALA A 62 -0.84 -7.92 2.46
C ALA A 62 -0.74 -7.17 1.10
N GLU A 63 -0.85 -7.88 -0.02
CA GLU A 63 -0.93 -7.27 -1.35
C GLU A 63 -2.17 -6.41 -1.51
N ARG A 64 -3.34 -6.89 -1.05
CA ARG A 64 -4.59 -6.12 -1.09
C ARG A 64 -4.48 -4.85 -0.26
N ASP A 65 -3.93 -4.93 0.94
CA ASP A 65 -3.79 -3.77 1.83
C ASP A 65 -2.86 -2.70 1.22
N LEU A 66 -1.82 -3.12 0.47
CA LEU A 66 -0.98 -2.21 -0.29
C LEU A 66 -1.72 -1.55 -1.45
N ILE A 67 -2.50 -2.32 -2.21
CA ILE A 67 -3.32 -1.78 -3.32
C ILE A 67 -4.31 -0.74 -2.79
N GLU A 68 -4.98 -1.03 -1.67
CA GLU A 68 -5.90 -0.09 -1.02
C GLU A 68 -5.17 1.19 -0.59
N ALA A 69 -4.00 1.07 0.04
CA ALA A 69 -3.20 2.22 0.43
C ALA A 69 -2.75 3.10 -0.75
N LEU A 70 -2.40 2.47 -1.88
CA LEU A 70 -2.03 3.17 -3.11
C LEU A 70 -3.24 3.89 -3.72
N ALA A 71 -4.42 3.25 -3.74
CA ALA A 71 -5.64 3.85 -4.23
C ALA A 71 -6.03 5.10 -3.41
N ASP A 72 -5.96 4.99 -2.09
CA ASP A 72 -6.20 6.09 -1.15
C ASP A 72 -5.24 7.27 -1.36
N TYR A 73 -3.95 6.97 -1.55
CA TYR A 73 -2.90 7.95 -1.82
C TYR A 73 -3.16 8.67 -3.14
N HIS A 74 -3.39 7.94 -4.22
CA HIS A 74 -3.62 8.53 -5.54
C HIS A 74 -4.90 9.38 -5.59
N THR A 75 -5.97 8.92 -4.95
CA THR A 75 -7.22 9.68 -4.81
C THR A 75 -6.96 11.02 -4.12
N THR A 76 -6.26 11.00 -2.98
CA THR A 76 -5.94 12.22 -2.22
C THR A 76 -5.01 13.15 -2.99
N ARG A 77 -4.08 12.61 -3.79
CA ARG A 77 -3.21 13.41 -4.65
C ARG A 77 -4.00 14.18 -5.71
N ILE A 78 -4.94 13.52 -6.38
CA ILE A 78 -5.82 14.14 -7.38
C ILE A 78 -6.69 15.22 -6.73
N GLU A 79 -7.27 14.95 -5.55
CA GLU A 79 -8.04 15.95 -4.79
C GLU A 79 -7.21 17.18 -4.42
N LEU A 80 -5.95 16.97 -4.01
CA LEU A 80 -5.02 18.04 -3.69
C LEU A 80 -4.66 18.88 -4.92
N GLU A 81 -4.32 18.25 -6.04
CA GLU A 81 -4.01 18.90 -7.31
C GLU A 81 -5.18 19.80 -7.76
N ASN A 82 -6.41 19.28 -7.70
CA ASN A 82 -7.62 20.03 -8.01
C ASN A 82 -7.86 21.21 -7.05
N ALA A 83 -7.71 20.99 -5.74
CA ALA A 83 -7.91 22.04 -4.73
C ALA A 83 -6.87 23.17 -4.83
N ALA A 84 -5.63 22.81 -5.16
CA ALA A 84 -4.52 23.73 -5.37
C ALA A 84 -4.59 24.45 -6.73
N GLY A 85 -5.33 23.90 -7.69
CA GLY A 85 -5.43 24.45 -9.06
C GLY A 85 -4.26 24.06 -9.96
N TRP A 86 -3.48 23.04 -9.59
CA TRP A 86 -2.29 22.61 -10.34
C TRP A 86 -2.61 21.94 -11.68
N SER A 87 -3.87 21.56 -11.92
CA SER A 87 -4.31 20.82 -13.10
C SER A 87 -4.60 21.67 -14.35
N GLN A 88 -4.43 23.00 -14.34
CA GLN A 88 -4.77 23.89 -15.47
C GLN A 88 -3.59 24.62 -16.14
N GLU A 89 -2.38 24.63 -15.58
CA GLU A 89 -1.23 25.38 -16.12
C GLU A 89 -0.12 24.49 -16.73
N GLY A 90 -0.21 23.16 -16.60
CA GLY A 90 0.89 22.24 -16.93
C GLY A 90 0.87 21.57 -18.32
N THR A 91 -0.19 21.75 -19.12
CA THR A 91 -0.32 21.16 -20.48
C THR A 91 -0.59 22.23 -21.54
N ALA A 92 0.13 23.34 -21.47
CA ALA A 92 0.26 24.29 -22.56
C ALA A 92 1.74 24.61 -22.82
N ARG A 93 2.46 23.63 -23.37
CA ARG A 93 3.55 23.85 -24.32
C ARG A 93 4.00 22.55 -24.98
#